data_AF-A0A152A534-F1
#
_entry.id   AF-A0A152A534-F1
#
_cell.length_a   1.000
_cell.length_b   1.000
_cell.length_c   1.000
_cell.angle_alpha   90.00
_cell.angle_beta   90.00
_cell.angle_gamma   90.00
#
_symmetry.space_group_name_H-M   'P 1'
#
loop_
_entity.id
_entity.type
_entity.pdbx_description
1 polymer ?
#
loop_
_entity_poly.entity_id
_entity_poly.type
_entity_poly.pdbx_seq_one_letter_code
_entity_poly.pdbx_strand_id
1 'polypeptide(L)'
;MDTITGILQINVVEAKNLPAMDFNGKSDPYIECFHSAEKLFTSEIIKKSLNPVWNHKHNIIIKKSQENYSLSFKLWDWDKASKNDFIGEVEIEIKKLFECNILDKWYPITKQKKDDKVKERGELHIHSKIFTKEEVYSAFWSSIIKHFSHSDDSTLNMTDFIALISAINSHYTEPDIVQLFHKTDLNKDGSISVSELESLFNNTEVGDQLTKSLLSGDPNLIWEAYAQSASPYPTIADNIFDKGFTSCANHSTSTEPTKTIHVHNRETGKMEDEKIPHYIEVSLRAMYSTHTGRNACNNPQVKKLLKFLTNKTGKKYTVPESVKEIQPFIKFHHLNSEEILDPLDSFKNFNEFFYRKLKPTSRPIAEPNNPKIAVSPADCRLNVFSTIHHAQELWIKGKNFTVESLLGDKQLASQYTDGSLVIARLAPQDYHRFHIPVDGVIGSSKPIDGEYFTVNPIAIRENIDVYSENKRVVTKIDSKEFGQVLFVSVGATMVGSINLTTKEGQQIKKGDEHGYFAFGGSTILLLFKKNTIQFDNDLLVNSNKPIETLVKVGTSIGKSLL
;
A
#
# COMPACT_ATOMS: atom_id res chain seq x y z
N MET A 1 24.96 -21.83 -18.25
CA MET A 1 25.00 -20.70 -17.29
C MET A 1 25.51 -21.23 -15.97
N ASP A 2 26.29 -20.43 -15.25
CA ASP A 2 26.77 -20.77 -13.90
C ASP A 2 25.57 -20.85 -12.94
N THR A 3 25.38 -21.99 -12.29
CA THR A 3 24.18 -22.31 -11.50
C THR A 3 24.27 -21.70 -10.11
N ILE A 4 23.18 -21.14 -9.61
CA ILE A 4 23.08 -20.65 -8.22
C ILE A 4 23.00 -21.85 -7.29
N THR A 5 23.89 -21.92 -6.29
CA THR A 5 23.91 -22.97 -5.27
C THR A 5 23.03 -22.61 -4.07
N GLY A 6 22.97 -21.32 -3.69
CA GLY A 6 22.17 -20.86 -2.57
C GLY A 6 22.35 -19.38 -2.27
N ILE A 7 21.64 -18.89 -1.26
CA ILE A 7 21.83 -17.54 -0.72
C ILE A 7 22.54 -17.65 0.62
N LEU A 8 23.70 -17.02 0.72
CA LEU A 8 24.43 -16.89 1.97
C LEU A 8 23.98 -15.60 2.67
N GLN A 9 23.25 -15.75 3.78
CA GLN A 9 22.97 -14.66 4.69
C GLN A 9 24.09 -14.55 5.71
N ILE A 10 24.77 -13.42 5.73
CA ILE A 10 25.81 -13.06 6.68
C ILE A 10 25.21 -12.11 7.69
N ASN A 11 25.47 -12.38 8.97
CA ASN A 11 25.24 -11.47 10.07
C ASN A 11 26.57 -11.20 10.78
N VAL A 12 27.08 -9.98 10.62
CA VAL A 12 28.23 -9.51 11.38
C VAL A 12 27.71 -9.00 12.71
N VAL A 13 27.84 -9.82 13.74
CA VAL A 13 27.15 -9.63 15.02
C VAL A 13 27.86 -8.56 15.83
N GLU A 14 29.09 -8.86 16.24
CA GLU A 14 29.89 -8.05 17.15
C GLU A 14 31.39 -8.35 17.01
N ALA A 15 32.23 -7.50 17.58
CA ALA A 15 33.63 -7.80 17.81
C ALA A 15 33.97 -7.56 19.28
N LYS A 16 35.05 -8.16 19.77
CA LYS A 16 35.53 -7.95 21.14
C LYS A 16 37.04 -7.81 21.20
N ASN A 17 37.51 -7.11 22.23
CA ASN A 17 38.93 -6.88 22.51
C ASN A 17 39.69 -6.25 21.33
N LEU A 18 39.06 -5.31 20.62
CA LEU A 18 39.73 -4.56 19.57
C LEU A 18 40.85 -3.67 20.16
N PRO A 19 41.94 -3.41 19.42
CA PRO A 19 42.97 -2.48 19.85
C PRO A 19 42.42 -1.05 19.85
N ALA A 20 42.85 -0.24 20.82
CA ALA A 20 42.59 1.19 20.81
C ALA A 20 43.46 1.87 19.74
N MET A 21 42.80 2.43 18.74
CA MET A 21 43.45 3.09 17.60
C MET A 21 43.48 4.62 17.78
N ASP A 22 42.49 5.17 18.49
CA ASP A 22 42.45 6.58 18.86
C ASP A 22 43.29 6.92 20.10
N PHE A 23 43.76 8.17 20.17
CA PHE A 23 44.39 8.76 21.36
C PHE A 23 43.49 8.75 22.61
N ASN A 24 42.18 8.59 22.45
CA ASN A 24 41.21 8.54 23.54
C ASN A 24 41.13 7.16 24.24
N GLY A 25 41.90 6.17 23.77
CA GLY A 25 41.90 4.80 24.32
C GLY A 25 40.74 3.93 23.85
N LYS A 26 40.04 4.33 22.79
CA LYS A 26 38.96 3.59 22.10
C LYS A 26 39.23 3.55 20.59
N SER A 27 38.24 3.10 19.84
CA SER A 27 38.21 3.05 18.38
C SER A 27 36.76 3.36 17.93
N ASP A 28 36.58 3.84 16.71
CA ASP A 28 35.33 4.02 16.00
C ASP A 28 35.19 2.95 14.89
N PRO A 29 35.06 1.65 15.23
CA PRO A 29 35.20 0.57 14.27
C PRO A 29 34.04 0.43 13.27
N TYR A 30 34.39 0.10 12.03
CA TYR A 30 33.49 -0.33 10.97
C TYR A 30 34.11 -1.45 10.11
N ILE A 31 33.28 -2.16 9.36
CA ILE A 31 33.67 -3.35 8.59
C ILE A 31 33.37 -3.15 7.11
N GLU A 32 34.30 -3.54 6.26
CA GLU A 32 34.07 -3.73 4.84
C GLU A 32 34.15 -5.22 4.51
N CYS A 33 33.09 -5.77 3.91
CA CYS A 33 33.05 -7.16 3.47
C CYS A 33 33.27 -7.25 1.96
N PHE A 34 34.12 -8.18 1.55
CA PHE A 34 34.48 -8.44 0.16
C PHE A 34 34.24 -9.90 -0.20
N HIS A 35 33.81 -10.11 -1.44
CA HIS A 35 33.84 -11.40 -2.09
C HIS A 35 34.78 -11.31 -3.29
N SER A 36 35.93 -11.98 -3.20
CA SER A 36 37.05 -11.75 -4.12
C SER A 36 37.45 -10.26 -4.16
N ALA A 37 37.33 -9.58 -5.30
CA ALA A 37 37.64 -8.16 -5.45
C ALA A 37 36.42 -7.23 -5.29
N GLU A 38 35.21 -7.79 -5.23
CA GLU A 38 33.97 -7.02 -5.15
C GLU A 38 33.64 -6.69 -3.70
N LYS A 39 33.44 -5.40 -3.40
CA LYS A 39 32.96 -4.96 -2.08
C LYS A 39 31.45 -5.18 -2.00
N LEU A 40 31.02 -5.99 -1.04
CA LEU A 40 29.62 -6.34 -0.83
C LEU A 40 28.89 -5.29 0.02
N PHE A 41 29.50 -4.89 1.14
CA PHE A 41 28.91 -3.89 2.03
C PHE A 41 29.96 -3.20 2.90
N THR A 42 29.53 -2.09 3.51
CA THR A 42 30.22 -1.41 4.60
C THR A 42 29.25 -1.29 5.78
N SER A 43 29.67 -1.69 6.99
CA SER A 43 28.83 -1.61 8.18
C SER A 43 28.69 -0.17 8.69
N GLU A 44 27.81 0.02 9.67
CA GLU A 44 27.78 1.26 10.45
C GLU A 44 29.08 1.45 11.25
N ILE A 45 29.40 2.72 11.51
CA ILE A 45 30.51 3.13 12.38
C ILE A 45 30.01 3.18 13.81
N ILE A 46 30.56 2.34 14.69
CA ILE A 46 30.22 2.35 16.12
C ILE A 46 31.24 3.19 16.86
N LYS A 47 30.82 4.31 17.44
CA LYS A 47 31.74 5.25 18.07
C LYS A 47 32.25 4.76 19.42
N LYS A 48 33.54 4.96 19.68
CA LYS A 48 34.25 4.82 20.96
C LYS A 48 34.06 3.46 21.62
N SER A 49 34.15 2.38 20.84
CA SER A 49 34.00 1.02 21.34
C SER A 49 35.13 0.10 20.90
N LEU A 50 35.62 -0.70 21.86
CA LEU A 50 36.50 -1.85 21.59
C LEU A 50 35.73 -3.17 21.53
N ASN A 51 34.44 -3.13 21.83
CA ASN A 51 33.52 -4.26 21.75
C ASN A 51 32.24 -3.81 21.00
N PRO A 52 32.36 -3.45 19.71
CA PRO A 52 31.23 -2.96 18.92
C PRO A 52 30.22 -4.07 18.62
N VAL A 53 28.94 -3.71 18.58
CA VAL A 53 27.83 -4.57 18.15
C VAL A 53 27.19 -3.93 16.94
N TRP A 54 27.19 -4.62 15.80
CA TRP A 54 26.64 -4.12 14.53
C TRP A 54 25.31 -4.78 14.17
N ASN A 55 25.17 -6.10 14.37
CA ASN A 55 24.05 -6.88 13.85
C ASN A 55 23.77 -6.63 12.35
N HIS A 56 24.82 -6.41 11.57
CA HIS A 56 24.69 -6.07 10.15
C HIS A 56 24.39 -7.32 9.33
N LYS A 57 23.23 -7.35 8.67
CA LYS A 57 22.80 -8.47 7.83
C LYS A 57 22.96 -8.15 6.34
N HIS A 58 23.49 -9.10 5.60
CA HIS A 58 23.63 -9.00 4.14
C HIS A 58 23.44 -10.37 3.49
N ASN A 59 22.68 -10.43 2.39
CA ASN A 59 22.45 -11.67 1.64
C ASN A 59 23.25 -11.63 0.34
N ILE A 60 23.87 -12.75 -0.02
CA ILE A 60 24.67 -12.88 -1.25
C ILE A 60 24.20 -14.12 -2.01
N ILE A 61 23.98 -13.98 -3.32
CA ILE A 61 23.76 -15.11 -4.21
C ILE A 61 25.10 -15.78 -4.49
N ILE A 62 25.23 -17.06 -4.12
CA ILE A 62 26.44 -17.83 -4.39
C ILE A 62 26.20 -18.72 -5.59
N LYS A 63 27.05 -18.57 -6.62
CA LYS A 63 27.07 -19.46 -7.77
C LYS A 63 28.07 -20.60 -7.59
N LYS A 64 27.90 -21.67 -8.36
CA LYS A 64 28.73 -22.87 -8.28
C LYS A 64 30.21 -22.57 -8.47
N SER A 65 30.54 -21.66 -9.39
CA SER A 65 31.93 -21.22 -9.62
C SER A 65 32.58 -20.50 -8.43
N GLN A 66 31.77 -19.96 -7.51
CA GLN A 66 32.18 -19.11 -6.39
C GLN A 66 32.30 -19.88 -5.06
N GLU A 67 31.92 -21.15 -5.00
CA GLU A 67 31.93 -21.94 -3.76
C GLU A 67 33.33 -22.08 -3.13
N ASN A 68 34.38 -22.02 -3.96
CA ASN A 68 35.77 -22.13 -3.50
C ASN A 68 36.42 -20.78 -3.16
N TYR A 69 35.66 -19.68 -3.23
CA TYR A 69 36.17 -18.35 -2.87
C TYR A 69 36.03 -18.10 -1.38
N SER A 70 36.69 -17.04 -0.91
CA SER A 70 36.61 -16.57 0.46
C SER A 70 35.84 -15.26 0.55
N LEU A 71 35.22 -15.07 1.71
CA LEU A 71 34.76 -13.77 2.18
C LEU A 71 35.84 -13.14 3.04
N SER A 72 36.14 -11.88 2.75
CA SER A 72 37.12 -11.08 3.49
C SER A 72 36.39 -9.97 4.25
N PHE A 73 36.56 -9.94 5.57
CA PHE A 73 36.00 -8.94 6.46
C PHE A 73 37.13 -8.06 6.97
N LYS A 74 37.23 -6.85 6.42
CA LYS A 74 38.26 -5.87 6.76
C LYS A 74 37.72 -4.90 7.80
N LEU A 75 38.36 -4.87 8.96
CA LEU A 75 38.02 -3.99 10.07
C LEU A 75 38.87 -2.73 10.00
N TRP A 76 38.21 -1.60 10.14
CA TRP A 76 38.78 -0.27 10.05
C TRP A 76 38.34 0.56 11.25
N ASP A 77 39.19 1.49 11.63
CA ASP A 77 38.90 2.56 12.58
C ASP A 77 38.58 3.84 11.80
N TRP A 78 37.42 4.44 12.04
CA TRP A 78 37.02 5.66 11.33
C TRP A 78 37.63 6.91 11.95
N ASP A 79 38.30 7.70 11.13
CA ASP A 79 38.91 8.96 11.53
C ASP A 79 38.27 10.15 10.83
N LYS A 80 37.91 11.18 11.61
CA LYS A 80 37.28 12.40 11.05
C LYS A 80 38.24 13.26 10.23
N ALA A 81 39.53 13.26 10.58
CA ALA A 81 40.52 14.22 10.07
C ALA A 81 41.80 13.57 9.50
N SER A 82 41.89 12.24 9.54
CA SER A 82 43.01 11.44 9.01
C SER A 82 42.49 10.29 8.16
N LYS A 83 43.41 9.53 7.56
CA LYS A 83 43.08 8.31 6.85
C LYS A 83 42.74 7.22 7.87
N ASN A 84 41.57 6.58 7.69
CA ASN A 84 41.11 5.48 8.52
C ASN A 84 42.17 4.39 8.73
N ASP A 85 42.29 3.95 9.97
CA ASP A 85 43.32 3.02 10.40
C ASP A 85 42.87 1.57 10.27
N PHE A 86 43.69 0.76 9.60
CA PHE A 86 43.35 -0.65 9.39
C PHE A 86 43.59 -1.47 10.66
N ILE A 87 42.52 -2.02 11.23
CA ILE A 87 42.57 -2.86 12.43
C ILE A 87 43.02 -4.27 12.06
N GLY A 88 42.43 -4.89 11.05
CA GLY A 88 42.77 -6.25 10.63
C GLY A 88 41.70 -6.89 9.77
N GLU A 89 41.84 -8.18 9.53
CA GLU A 89 41.03 -8.96 8.60
C GLU A 89 40.69 -10.34 9.16
N VAL A 90 39.50 -10.79 8.81
CA VAL A 90 39.03 -12.17 8.95
C VAL A 90 38.69 -12.68 7.56
N GLU A 91 39.24 -13.84 7.18
CA GLU A 91 38.94 -14.50 5.93
C GLU A 91 38.24 -15.83 6.19
N ILE A 92 37.09 -16.05 5.53
CA ILE A 92 36.27 -17.25 5.70
C ILE A 92 35.99 -17.86 4.32
N GLU A 93 36.45 -19.10 4.11
CA GLU A 93 36.12 -19.87 2.90
C GLU A 93 34.61 -20.14 2.83
N ILE A 94 33.99 -19.81 1.70
CA ILE A 94 32.55 -20.01 1.46
C ILE A 94 32.19 -21.49 1.60
N LYS A 95 33.04 -22.39 1.12
CA LYS A 95 32.85 -23.85 1.25
C LYS A 95 32.58 -24.29 2.70
N LYS A 96 33.28 -23.73 3.68
CA LYS A 96 33.08 -24.04 5.11
C LYS A 96 31.69 -23.61 5.60
N LEU A 97 31.14 -22.54 5.03
CA LEU A 97 29.80 -22.07 5.32
C LEU A 97 28.75 -23.07 4.79
N PHE A 98 28.97 -23.60 3.58
CA PHE A 98 28.12 -24.62 2.96
C PHE A 98 28.11 -25.96 3.71
N GLU A 99 29.21 -26.33 4.36
CA GLU A 99 29.29 -27.58 5.12
C GLU A 99 28.46 -27.57 6.42
N CYS A 100 28.26 -26.41 7.06
CA CYS A 100 27.60 -26.32 8.37
C CYS A 100 26.15 -25.87 8.32
N ASN A 101 25.63 -25.41 7.18
CA ASN A 101 24.31 -24.77 6.96
C ASN A 101 24.06 -23.50 7.79
N ILE A 102 24.29 -23.56 9.10
CA ILE A 102 24.36 -22.45 10.04
C ILE A 102 25.76 -22.45 10.65
N LEU A 103 26.40 -21.29 10.62
CA LEU A 103 27.67 -21.04 11.29
C LEU A 103 27.44 -19.95 12.32
N ASP A 104 27.94 -20.15 13.54
CA ASP A 104 27.93 -19.14 14.60
C ASP A 104 29.25 -19.22 15.37
N LYS A 105 30.24 -18.41 14.98
CA LYS A 105 31.62 -18.54 15.50
C LYS A 105 32.35 -17.20 15.65
N TRP A 106 33.25 -17.19 16.62
CA TRP A 106 34.27 -16.16 16.79
C TRP A 106 35.49 -16.48 15.95
N TYR A 107 36.01 -15.47 15.27
CA TYR A 107 37.20 -15.56 14.41
C TYR A 107 38.27 -14.58 14.89
N PRO A 108 39.53 -15.02 15.05
CA PRO A 108 40.62 -14.13 15.42
C PRO A 108 40.91 -13.13 14.29
N ILE A 109 41.03 -11.85 14.66
CA ILE A 109 41.36 -10.78 13.71
C ILE A 109 42.88 -10.79 13.46
N THR A 110 43.28 -10.82 12.20
CA THR A 110 44.71 -10.91 11.82
C THR A 110 45.14 -9.73 10.95
N LYS A 111 46.44 -9.45 10.88
CA LYS A 111 46.99 -8.43 9.98
C LYS A 111 48.34 -8.89 9.46
N GLN A 112 48.49 -9.00 8.14
CA GLN A 112 49.76 -9.41 7.55
C GLN A 112 50.72 -8.21 7.43
N LYS A 113 51.58 -7.99 8.44
CA LYS A 113 52.73 -7.08 8.36
C LYS A 113 53.95 -7.65 9.09
N LYS A 114 55.14 -7.48 8.50
CA LYS A 114 56.44 -7.96 9.04
C LYS A 114 56.90 -7.26 10.33
N ASP A 115 56.40 -6.05 10.62
CA ASP A 115 56.76 -5.23 11.81
C ASP A 115 55.51 -4.75 12.58
N ASP A 116 54.57 -5.65 12.88
CA ASP A 116 53.36 -5.29 13.63
C ASP A 116 53.63 -5.27 15.15
N LYS A 117 53.43 -4.11 15.79
CA LYS A 117 53.59 -3.94 17.25
C LYS A 117 52.40 -4.46 18.07
N VAL A 118 51.24 -4.65 17.44
CA VAL A 118 50.02 -5.12 18.09
C VAL A 118 49.91 -6.64 17.92
N LYS A 119 50.09 -7.39 19.01
CA LYS A 119 50.08 -8.87 18.98
C LYS A 119 48.67 -9.47 19.01
N GLU A 120 47.72 -8.82 19.67
CA GLU A 120 46.33 -9.26 19.81
C GLU A 120 45.40 -8.18 19.27
N ARG A 121 44.50 -8.55 18.36
CA ARG A 121 43.61 -7.62 17.64
C ARG A 121 42.13 -7.89 17.90
N GLY A 122 41.84 -8.77 18.85
CA GLY A 122 40.48 -9.18 19.19
C GLY A 122 39.94 -10.27 18.28
N GLU A 123 38.62 -10.48 18.41
CA GLU A 123 37.88 -11.48 17.64
C GLU A 123 36.63 -10.85 17.03
N LEU A 124 36.20 -11.36 15.88
CA LEU A 124 34.96 -10.99 15.19
C LEU A 124 33.95 -12.14 15.26
N HIS A 125 32.73 -11.85 15.67
CA HIS A 125 31.63 -12.80 15.73
C HIS A 125 30.82 -12.77 14.43
N ILE A 126 30.85 -13.88 13.70
CA ILE A 126 30.10 -14.06 12.46
C ILE A 126 29.06 -15.15 12.69
N HIS A 127 27.80 -14.79 12.45
CA HIS A 127 26.72 -15.73 12.27
C HIS A 127 26.36 -15.76 10.78
N SER A 128 26.21 -16.93 10.17
CA SER A 128 25.72 -17.05 8.80
C SER A 128 24.75 -18.20 8.64
N LYS A 129 23.78 -18.05 7.74
CA LYS A 129 22.89 -19.12 7.32
C LYS A 129 22.89 -19.21 5.80
N ILE A 130 22.91 -20.43 5.28
CA ILE A 130 22.66 -20.69 3.86
C ILE A 130 21.19 -21.02 3.68
N PHE A 131 20.60 -20.41 2.66
CA PHE A 131 19.27 -20.71 2.20
C PHE A 131 19.37 -21.52 0.91
N THR A 132 18.83 -22.73 0.95
CA THR A 132 18.80 -23.62 -0.23
C THR A 132 17.79 -23.14 -1.25
N LYS A 133 17.80 -23.76 -2.44
CA LYS A 133 16.77 -23.51 -3.47
C LYS A 133 15.38 -23.76 -2.92
N GLU A 134 15.18 -24.86 -2.20
CA GLU A 134 13.90 -25.22 -1.61
C GLU A 134 13.42 -24.15 -0.62
N GLU A 135 14.30 -23.67 0.27
CA GLU A 135 13.95 -22.62 1.24
C GLU A 135 13.63 -21.28 0.56
N VAL A 136 14.40 -20.89 -0.46
CA VAL A 136 14.19 -19.65 -1.22
C VAL A 136 12.88 -19.69 -1.99
N TYR A 137 12.61 -20.79 -2.70
CA TYR A 137 11.39 -20.95 -3.47
C TYR A 137 10.17 -21.07 -2.55
N SER A 138 10.29 -21.78 -1.43
CA SER A 138 9.18 -21.89 -0.49
C SER A 138 8.86 -20.56 0.20
N ALA A 139 9.88 -19.77 0.53
CA ALA A 139 9.69 -18.41 1.01
C ALA A 139 9.03 -17.51 -0.05
N PHE A 140 9.41 -17.67 -1.32
CA PHE A 140 8.78 -16.97 -2.43
C PHE A 140 7.30 -17.34 -2.61
N TRP A 141 6.95 -18.63 -2.68
CA TRP A 141 5.54 -19.04 -2.81
C TRP A 141 4.72 -18.68 -1.59
N SER A 142 5.31 -18.78 -0.39
CA SER A 142 4.70 -18.27 0.85
C SER A 142 4.47 -16.75 0.79
N SER A 143 5.38 -16.01 0.16
CA SER A 143 5.24 -14.57 -0.08
C SER A 143 4.08 -14.27 -1.02
N ILE A 144 4.00 -14.99 -2.14
CA ILE A 144 2.89 -14.88 -3.10
C ILE A 144 1.56 -15.18 -2.39
N ILE A 145 1.50 -16.25 -1.60
CA ILE A 145 0.28 -16.56 -0.85
C ILE A 145 -0.06 -15.45 0.13
N LYS A 146 0.88 -14.95 0.92
CA LYS A 146 0.62 -13.83 1.83
C LYS A 146 0.20 -12.54 1.12
N HIS A 147 0.69 -12.31 -0.10
CA HIS A 147 0.35 -11.14 -0.89
C HIS A 147 -1.10 -11.21 -1.41
N PHE A 148 -1.54 -12.37 -1.88
CA PHE A 148 -2.89 -12.54 -2.45
C PHE A 148 -3.93 -13.03 -1.45
N SER A 149 -3.52 -13.66 -0.35
CA SER A 149 -4.42 -14.22 0.65
C SER A 149 -5.10 -13.12 1.45
N HIS A 150 -6.43 -13.16 1.50
CA HIS A 150 -7.24 -12.20 2.25
C HIS A 150 -7.55 -12.66 3.69
N SER A 151 -7.36 -13.94 3.97
CA SER A 151 -7.43 -14.57 5.30
C SER A 151 -6.01 -14.76 5.82
N ASP A 152 -5.70 -14.46 7.07
CA ASP A 152 -4.33 -14.56 7.61
C ASP A 152 -3.83 -16.03 7.73
N ASP A 153 -4.50 -16.97 7.05
CA ASP A 153 -4.42 -18.42 7.19
C ASP A 153 -3.33 -19.07 6.33
N SER A 154 -2.50 -18.28 5.64
CA SER A 154 -1.39 -18.77 4.79
C SER A 154 -1.83 -19.74 3.68
N THR A 155 -3.05 -19.59 3.16
CA THR A 155 -3.60 -20.32 2.00
C THR A 155 -4.33 -19.38 1.04
N LEU A 156 -4.53 -19.78 -0.22
CA LEU A 156 -5.33 -19.05 -1.20
C LEU A 156 -6.68 -19.73 -1.38
N ASN A 157 -7.76 -19.06 -0.99
CA ASN A 157 -9.08 -19.55 -1.39
C ASN A 157 -9.29 -19.33 -2.92
N MET A 158 -10.36 -19.91 -3.48
CA MET A 158 -10.69 -19.79 -4.92
C MET A 158 -10.60 -18.35 -5.45
N THR A 159 -11.00 -17.37 -4.65
CA THR A 159 -10.97 -15.95 -5.06
C THR A 159 -9.54 -15.42 -5.13
N ASP A 160 -8.75 -15.68 -4.09
CA ASP A 160 -7.36 -15.23 -4.00
C ASP A 160 -6.53 -15.85 -5.14
N PHE A 161 -6.82 -17.12 -5.48
CA PHE A 161 -6.19 -17.83 -6.58
C PHE A 161 -6.59 -17.27 -7.96
N ILE A 162 -7.86 -16.92 -8.16
CA ILE A 162 -8.30 -16.23 -9.39
C ILE A 162 -7.56 -14.90 -9.57
N ALA A 163 -7.41 -14.12 -8.49
CA ALA A 163 -6.68 -12.86 -8.52
C ALA A 163 -5.20 -13.07 -8.88
N LEU A 164 -4.54 -14.07 -8.29
CA LEU A 164 -3.16 -14.43 -8.59
C LEU A 164 -2.96 -14.79 -10.08
N ILE A 165 -3.73 -15.75 -10.59
CA ILE A 165 -3.55 -16.24 -11.97
C ILE A 165 -3.86 -15.13 -12.99
N SER A 166 -4.91 -14.33 -12.74
CA SER A 166 -5.26 -13.21 -13.60
C SER A 166 -4.20 -12.11 -13.61
N ALA A 167 -3.51 -11.89 -12.47
CA ALA A 167 -2.42 -10.93 -12.37
C ALA A 167 -1.16 -11.39 -13.12
N ILE A 168 -0.89 -12.71 -13.14
CA ILE A 168 0.26 -13.29 -13.84
C ILE A 168 0.02 -13.34 -15.35
N ASN A 169 -1.15 -13.80 -15.77
CA ASN A 169 -1.46 -13.99 -17.19
C ASN A 169 -2.95 -13.79 -17.47
N SER A 170 -3.26 -12.63 -18.07
CA SER A 170 -4.63 -12.23 -18.39
C SER A 170 -5.28 -13.02 -19.54
N HIS A 171 -4.58 -13.97 -20.17
CA HIS A 171 -5.16 -14.81 -21.23
C HIS A 171 -5.96 -16.01 -20.69
N TYR A 172 -5.80 -16.37 -19.42
CA TYR A 172 -6.60 -17.43 -18.80
C TYR A 172 -8.04 -16.97 -18.57
N THR A 173 -9.02 -17.76 -18.99
CA THR A 173 -10.43 -17.47 -18.73
C THR A 173 -10.84 -18.01 -17.35
N GLU A 174 -11.86 -17.41 -16.73
CA GLU A 174 -12.33 -17.84 -15.40
C GLU A 174 -12.71 -19.35 -15.33
N PRO A 175 -13.39 -19.94 -16.33
CA PRO A 175 -13.59 -21.40 -16.36
C PRO A 175 -12.28 -22.20 -16.32
N ASP A 176 -11.24 -21.74 -17.03
CA ASP A 176 -9.94 -22.39 -17.05
C ASP A 176 -9.24 -22.27 -15.70
N ILE A 177 -9.33 -21.10 -15.05
CA ILE A 177 -8.73 -20.86 -13.73
C ILE A 177 -9.45 -21.66 -12.64
N VAL A 178 -10.78 -21.77 -12.70
CA VAL A 178 -11.57 -22.60 -11.76
C VAL A 178 -11.21 -24.09 -11.93
N GLN A 179 -11.08 -24.57 -13.17
CA GLN A 179 -10.58 -25.92 -13.41
C GLN A 179 -9.15 -26.11 -12.90
N LEU A 180 -8.30 -25.11 -13.08
CA LEU A 180 -6.93 -25.12 -12.56
C LEU A 180 -6.90 -25.17 -11.04
N PHE A 181 -7.76 -24.40 -10.36
CA PHE A 181 -7.91 -24.41 -8.92
C PHE A 181 -8.28 -25.82 -8.42
N HIS A 182 -9.32 -26.43 -8.99
CA HIS A 182 -9.74 -27.78 -8.59
C HIS A 182 -8.70 -28.87 -8.87
N LYS A 183 -7.81 -28.66 -9.85
CA LYS A 183 -6.66 -29.54 -10.10
C LYS A 183 -5.50 -29.28 -9.12
N THR A 184 -5.39 -28.07 -8.61
CA THR A 184 -4.33 -27.63 -7.70
C THR A 184 -4.68 -27.94 -6.24
N ASP A 185 -5.96 -27.87 -5.87
CA ASP A 185 -6.52 -28.25 -4.57
C ASP A 185 -6.55 -29.79 -4.45
N LEU A 186 -5.42 -30.36 -4.02
CA LEU A 186 -5.21 -31.81 -3.98
C LEU A 186 -5.96 -32.45 -2.82
N ASN A 187 -6.02 -31.74 -1.69
CA ASN A 187 -6.68 -32.23 -0.47
C ASN A 187 -8.21 -31.96 -0.46
N LYS A 188 -8.70 -31.15 -1.41
CA LYS A 188 -10.11 -30.75 -1.59
C LYS A 188 -10.68 -29.99 -0.40
N ASP A 189 -9.86 -29.20 0.29
CA ASP A 189 -10.27 -28.37 1.42
C ASP A 189 -10.84 -27.00 0.99
N GLY A 190 -10.80 -26.68 -0.31
CA GLY A 190 -11.30 -25.43 -0.87
C GLY A 190 -10.31 -24.27 -0.74
N SER A 191 -9.04 -24.55 -0.46
CA SER A 191 -7.94 -23.60 -0.42
C SER A 191 -6.66 -24.19 -1.01
N ILE A 192 -5.73 -23.34 -1.44
CA ILE A 192 -4.43 -23.73 -1.98
C ILE A 192 -3.36 -23.39 -0.95
N SER A 193 -2.74 -24.41 -0.40
CA SER A 193 -1.56 -24.31 0.46
C SER A 193 -0.30 -23.92 -0.30
N VAL A 194 0.76 -23.54 0.42
CA VAL A 194 2.10 -23.30 -0.17
C VAL A 194 2.57 -24.50 -0.98
N SER A 195 2.39 -25.72 -0.45
CA SER A 195 2.79 -26.96 -1.13
C SER A 195 2.00 -27.24 -2.39
N GLU A 196 0.71 -26.91 -2.43
CA GLU A 196 -0.12 -27.10 -3.62
C GLU A 196 0.21 -26.07 -4.70
N LEU A 197 0.46 -24.82 -4.29
CA LEU A 197 0.93 -23.78 -5.20
C LEU A 197 2.31 -24.12 -5.77
N GLU A 198 3.25 -24.56 -4.94
CA GLU A 198 4.54 -25.08 -5.36
C GLU A 198 4.40 -26.21 -6.37
N SER A 199 3.48 -27.15 -6.12
CA SER A 199 3.23 -28.28 -7.01
C SER A 199 2.68 -27.82 -8.36
N LEU A 200 1.74 -26.86 -8.37
CA LEU A 200 1.23 -26.26 -9.61
C LEU A 200 2.38 -25.67 -10.42
N PHE A 201 3.18 -24.79 -9.82
CA PHE A 201 4.18 -24.01 -10.56
C PHE A 201 5.43 -24.81 -10.95
N ASN A 202 5.79 -25.86 -10.20
CA ASN A 202 7.00 -26.65 -10.48
C ASN A 202 6.74 -27.94 -11.25
N ASN A 203 5.52 -28.50 -11.20
CA ASN A 203 5.25 -29.86 -11.70
C ASN A 203 4.23 -29.91 -12.84
N THR A 204 3.75 -28.76 -13.34
CA THR A 204 2.75 -28.73 -14.43
C THR A 204 3.21 -27.82 -15.57
N GLU A 205 2.84 -28.19 -16.80
CA GLU A 205 3.13 -27.38 -18.00
C GLU A 205 2.48 -25.98 -17.91
N VAL A 206 1.29 -25.89 -17.30
CA VAL A 206 0.62 -24.63 -17.01
C VAL A 206 1.42 -23.79 -16.02
N GLY A 207 1.95 -24.42 -14.97
CA GLY A 207 2.84 -23.79 -14.00
C GLY A 207 4.12 -23.25 -14.61
N ASP A 208 4.74 -23.99 -15.53
CA ASP A 208 5.92 -23.53 -16.27
C ASP A 208 5.63 -22.27 -17.10
N GLN A 209 4.47 -22.23 -17.76
CA GLN A 209 4.03 -21.05 -18.52
C GLN A 209 3.79 -19.85 -17.60
N LEU A 210 3.07 -20.05 -16.49
CA LEU A 210 2.81 -19.01 -15.50
C LEU A 210 4.10 -18.51 -14.84
N THR A 211 5.05 -19.39 -14.52
CA THR A 211 6.36 -19.02 -13.98
C THR A 211 7.14 -18.16 -14.97
N LYS A 212 7.14 -18.52 -16.26
CA LYS A 212 7.77 -17.70 -17.30
C LYS A 212 7.12 -16.32 -17.41
N SER A 213 5.79 -16.24 -17.33
CA SER A 213 5.07 -14.96 -17.31
C SER A 213 5.40 -14.12 -16.06
N LEU A 214 5.39 -14.74 -14.88
CA LEU A 214 5.63 -14.07 -13.60
C LEU A 214 7.06 -13.54 -13.47
N LEU A 215 8.05 -14.30 -13.96
CA LEU A 215 9.46 -13.96 -13.87
C LEU A 215 10.00 -13.28 -15.14
N SER A 216 9.13 -12.89 -16.06
CA SER A 216 9.52 -12.31 -17.37
C SER A 216 10.55 -13.15 -18.12
N GLY A 217 10.52 -14.47 -17.96
CA GLY A 217 11.45 -15.42 -18.55
C GLY A 217 12.82 -15.53 -17.86
N ASP A 218 13.10 -14.80 -16.78
CA ASP A 218 14.36 -14.89 -16.04
C ASP A 218 14.22 -15.74 -14.76
N PRO A 219 14.74 -16.98 -14.75
CA PRO A 219 14.65 -17.85 -13.57
C PRO A 219 15.49 -17.36 -12.37
N ASN A 220 16.41 -16.41 -12.55
CA ASN A 220 17.24 -15.88 -11.46
C ASN A 220 16.52 -14.81 -10.63
N LEU A 221 15.39 -14.30 -11.11
CA LEU A 221 14.71 -13.14 -10.54
C LEU A 221 14.18 -13.41 -9.11
N ILE A 222 13.82 -14.67 -8.81
CA ILE A 222 13.48 -15.11 -7.44
C ILE A 222 14.69 -14.98 -6.51
N TRP A 223 15.86 -15.42 -6.95
CA TRP A 223 17.09 -15.36 -6.16
C TRP A 223 17.51 -13.90 -5.89
N GLU A 224 17.42 -13.05 -6.91
CA GLU A 224 17.69 -11.62 -6.76
C GLU A 224 16.72 -10.92 -5.82
N ALA A 225 15.42 -11.19 -5.97
CA ALA A 225 14.40 -10.60 -5.12
C ALA A 225 14.56 -11.03 -3.66
N TYR A 226 14.93 -12.30 -3.41
CA TYR A 226 15.24 -12.79 -2.07
C TYR A 226 16.49 -12.10 -1.51
N ALA A 227 17.58 -12.03 -2.29
CA ALA A 227 18.84 -11.43 -1.82
C ALA A 227 18.67 -9.95 -1.45
N GLN A 228 17.81 -9.22 -2.17
CA GLN A 228 17.50 -7.81 -1.89
C GLN A 228 16.47 -7.62 -0.76
N SER A 229 15.83 -8.69 -0.29
CA SER A 229 14.80 -8.60 0.73
C SER A 229 15.40 -8.42 2.14
N ALA A 230 14.91 -7.40 2.86
CA ALA A 230 15.23 -7.19 4.28
C ALA A 230 14.44 -8.14 5.21
N SER A 231 13.41 -8.81 4.67
CA SER A 231 12.57 -9.78 5.34
C SER A 231 12.20 -10.91 4.36
N PRO A 232 12.22 -12.18 4.78
CA PRO A 232 12.13 -13.30 3.86
C PRO A 232 10.74 -13.55 3.25
N TYR A 233 9.68 -12.86 3.68
CA TYR A 233 8.33 -13.16 3.17
C TYR A 233 7.71 -12.02 2.38
N PRO A 234 7.06 -10.99 2.95
CA PRO A 234 6.14 -10.15 2.17
C PRO A 234 6.84 -9.42 1.02
N THR A 235 8.10 -9.03 1.23
CA THR A 235 8.86 -8.22 0.27
C THR A 235 9.35 -8.98 -0.95
N ILE A 236 9.40 -10.32 -0.95
CA ILE A 236 9.95 -11.06 -2.10
C ILE A 236 9.00 -11.00 -3.30
N ALA A 237 7.73 -11.34 -3.11
CA ALA A 237 6.71 -11.22 -4.16
C ALA A 237 6.61 -9.77 -4.66
N ASP A 238 6.56 -8.81 -3.74
CA ASP A 238 6.51 -7.37 -4.06
C ASP A 238 7.69 -6.95 -4.97
N ASN A 239 8.92 -7.35 -4.62
CA ASN A 239 10.12 -7.06 -5.42
C ASN A 239 10.07 -7.69 -6.82
N ILE A 240 9.51 -8.90 -6.95
CA ILE A 240 9.37 -9.58 -8.26
C ILE A 240 8.31 -8.89 -9.10
N PHE A 241 7.15 -8.57 -8.53
CA PHE A 241 6.10 -7.87 -9.25
C PHE A 241 6.60 -6.51 -9.74
N ASP A 242 7.35 -5.77 -8.93
CA ASP A 242 7.96 -4.50 -9.36
C ASP A 242 8.92 -4.67 -10.57
N LYS A 243 9.78 -5.69 -10.53
CA LYS A 243 10.72 -5.99 -11.62
C LYS A 243 10.03 -6.57 -12.87
N GLY A 244 9.01 -7.40 -12.70
CA GLY A 244 8.28 -8.04 -13.81
C GLY A 244 7.36 -7.06 -14.52
N PHE A 245 6.62 -6.23 -13.78
CA PHE A 245 5.72 -5.21 -14.35
C PHE A 245 6.47 -4.07 -15.04
N THR A 246 7.74 -3.82 -14.69
CA THR A 246 8.59 -2.86 -15.41
C THR A 246 9.11 -3.39 -16.75
N SER A 247 9.31 -4.70 -16.91
CA SER A 247 9.81 -5.29 -18.18
C SER A 247 8.78 -5.30 -19.32
N CYS A 248 7.48 -5.16 -19.04
CA CYS A 248 6.43 -4.95 -20.04
C CYS A 248 6.47 -3.55 -20.66
N ALA A 249 7.40 -2.69 -20.21
CA ALA A 249 7.58 -1.31 -20.66
C ALA A 249 8.99 -1.07 -21.25
N ASN A 250 9.57 -2.01 -22.00
CA ASN A 250 10.88 -1.77 -22.64
C ASN A 250 10.77 -1.07 -24.00
N HIS A 251 10.46 0.22 -23.96
CA HIS A 251 11.10 1.26 -24.78
C HIS A 251 10.91 2.63 -24.13
N SER A 252 11.68 2.90 -23.08
CA SER A 252 12.35 4.20 -22.88
C SER A 252 13.25 4.11 -21.66
N THR A 253 14.51 4.47 -21.87
CA THR A 253 15.42 4.86 -20.80
C THR A 253 14.87 6.12 -20.13
N SER A 254 14.05 5.94 -19.10
CA SER A 254 13.82 6.94 -18.07
C SER A 254 13.55 6.23 -16.77
N THR A 255 14.38 6.53 -15.77
CA THR A 255 14.05 6.40 -14.36
C THR A 255 12.79 7.21 -14.07
N GLU A 256 11.60 6.67 -14.33
CA GLU A 256 10.37 7.23 -13.75
C GLU A 256 10.10 6.51 -12.42
N PRO A 257 10.04 7.24 -11.30
CA PRO A 257 9.64 6.67 -10.02
C PRO A 257 8.19 6.18 -10.13
N THR A 258 7.84 5.19 -9.30
CA THR A 258 6.47 4.81 -8.99
C THR A 258 5.57 6.05 -8.96
N LYS A 259 4.53 6.12 -9.80
CA LYS A 259 3.54 7.22 -9.77
C LYS A 259 2.84 7.28 -8.42
N THR A 260 3.46 7.90 -7.44
CA THR A 260 2.90 8.24 -6.14
C THR A 260 1.74 9.21 -6.36
N ILE A 261 0.60 8.97 -5.71
CA ILE A 261 -0.54 9.89 -5.78
C ILE A 261 -0.21 11.08 -4.89
N HIS A 262 0.15 12.20 -5.52
CA HIS A 262 0.42 13.44 -4.82
C HIS A 262 -0.88 14.23 -4.57
N VAL A 263 -1.03 14.73 -3.35
CA VAL A 263 -2.18 15.50 -2.88
C VAL A 263 -1.66 16.82 -2.28
N HIS A 264 -2.33 17.93 -2.56
CA HIS A 264 -1.97 19.22 -1.96
C HIS A 264 -2.65 19.39 -0.59
N ASN A 265 -1.91 19.42 0.50
CA ASN A 265 -2.47 19.68 1.82
C ASN A 265 -2.75 21.17 2.00
N ARG A 266 -4.03 21.53 2.15
CA ARG A 266 -4.49 22.92 2.25
C ARG A 266 -4.00 23.60 3.52
N GLU A 267 -3.92 22.87 4.63
CA GLU A 267 -3.52 23.41 5.94
C GLU A 267 -2.02 23.72 5.97
N THR A 268 -1.19 22.84 5.39
CA THR A 268 0.28 23.00 5.40
C THR A 268 0.83 23.72 4.17
N GLY A 269 0.05 23.79 3.09
CA GLY A 269 0.46 24.31 1.78
C GLY A 269 1.47 23.43 1.04
N LYS A 270 1.67 22.17 1.49
CA LYS A 270 2.67 21.25 0.94
C LYS A 270 2.02 20.14 0.11
N MET A 271 2.78 19.61 -0.85
CA MET A 271 2.43 18.34 -1.48
C MET A 271 2.75 17.19 -0.52
N GLU A 272 1.81 16.27 -0.39
CA GLU A 272 1.90 15.07 0.43
C GLU A 272 1.54 13.83 -0.40
N ASP A 273 2.14 12.71 -0.05
CA ASP A 273 1.92 11.44 -0.73
C ASP A 273 0.81 10.66 -0.04
N GLU A 274 -0.16 10.17 -0.82
CA GLU A 274 -1.13 9.21 -0.30
C GLU A 274 -0.45 7.86 -0.05
N LYS A 275 -0.45 7.42 1.21
CA LYS A 275 0.09 6.12 1.59
C LYS A 275 -0.89 5.01 1.21
N ILE A 276 -0.55 4.28 0.17
CA ILE A 276 -1.26 3.07 -0.24
C ILE A 276 -0.33 1.88 0.06
N PRO A 277 -0.79 0.85 0.77
CA PRO A 277 -0.01 -0.38 0.89
C PRO A 277 0.35 -0.90 -0.51
N HIS A 278 1.62 -1.21 -0.73
CA HIS A 278 2.16 -1.50 -2.07
C HIS A 278 1.39 -2.61 -2.80
N TYR A 279 1.00 -3.67 -2.09
CA TYR A 279 0.19 -4.77 -2.63
C TYR A 279 -1.19 -4.33 -3.17
N ILE A 280 -1.82 -3.33 -2.53
CA ILE A 280 -3.06 -2.73 -3.03
C ILE A 280 -2.78 -1.92 -4.29
N GLU A 281 -1.67 -1.18 -4.33
CA GLU A 281 -1.28 -0.40 -5.50
C GLU A 281 -1.04 -1.29 -6.73
N VAL A 282 -0.26 -2.37 -6.57
CA VAL A 282 0.01 -3.34 -7.64
C VAL A 282 -1.29 -3.99 -8.13
N SER A 283 -2.17 -4.42 -7.22
CA SER A 283 -3.48 -5.00 -7.55
C SER A 283 -4.37 -4.01 -8.33
N LEU A 284 -4.40 -2.75 -7.90
CA LEU A 284 -5.17 -1.69 -8.57
C LEU A 284 -4.62 -1.41 -9.98
N ARG A 285 -3.30 -1.37 -10.15
CA ARG A 285 -2.67 -1.17 -11.47
C ARG A 285 -2.98 -2.33 -12.42
N ALA A 286 -2.90 -3.57 -11.94
CA ALA A 286 -3.23 -4.75 -12.73
C ALA A 286 -4.69 -4.70 -13.23
N MET A 287 -5.64 -4.38 -12.34
CA MET A 287 -7.06 -4.31 -12.68
C MET A 287 -7.43 -3.11 -13.56
N TYR A 288 -6.92 -1.92 -13.27
CA TYR A 288 -7.46 -0.69 -13.85
C TYR A 288 -6.54 -0.01 -14.87
N SER A 289 -5.22 -0.23 -14.81
CA SER A 289 -4.28 0.44 -15.73
C SER A 289 -4.00 -0.36 -17.01
N THR A 290 -4.32 -1.66 -17.03
CA THR A 290 -4.15 -2.53 -18.21
C THR A 290 -5.42 -2.65 -19.04
N HIS A 291 -5.30 -2.83 -20.36
CA HIS A 291 -6.48 -3.00 -21.23
C HIS A 291 -7.27 -4.27 -20.90
N THR A 292 -6.55 -5.36 -20.60
CA THR A 292 -7.14 -6.65 -20.22
C THR A 292 -7.82 -6.60 -18.86
N GLY A 293 -7.18 -5.99 -17.85
CA GLY A 293 -7.79 -5.77 -16.54
C GLY A 293 -9.08 -4.95 -16.62
N ARG A 294 -9.07 -3.83 -17.36
CA ARG A 294 -10.27 -2.99 -17.55
C ARG A 294 -11.43 -3.76 -18.19
N ASN A 295 -11.14 -4.64 -19.15
CA ASN A 295 -12.16 -5.50 -19.76
C ASN A 295 -12.68 -6.54 -18.77
N ALA A 296 -11.81 -7.10 -17.93
CA ALA A 296 -12.19 -8.04 -16.87
C ALA A 296 -13.08 -7.38 -15.80
N CYS A 297 -12.79 -6.15 -15.36
CA CYS A 297 -13.64 -5.43 -14.40
C CYS A 297 -15.08 -5.20 -14.90
N ASN A 298 -15.28 -5.15 -16.21
CA ASN A 298 -16.62 -5.04 -16.82
C ASN A 298 -17.35 -6.38 -16.94
N ASN A 299 -16.70 -7.50 -16.64
CA ASN A 299 -17.31 -8.84 -16.67
C ASN A 299 -18.29 -9.01 -15.49
N PRO A 300 -19.56 -9.43 -15.74
CA PRO A 300 -20.55 -9.68 -14.68
C PRO A 300 -20.11 -10.66 -13.57
N GLN A 301 -19.23 -11.62 -13.86
CA GLN A 301 -18.69 -12.56 -12.87
C GLN A 301 -17.68 -11.89 -11.95
N VAL A 302 -16.78 -11.06 -12.49
CA VAL A 302 -15.83 -10.24 -11.72
C VAL A 302 -16.58 -9.24 -10.84
N LYS A 303 -17.65 -8.62 -11.34
CA LYS A 303 -18.52 -7.74 -10.55
C LYS A 303 -19.16 -8.49 -9.36
N LYS A 304 -19.70 -9.70 -9.59
CA LYS A 304 -20.23 -10.57 -8.51
C LYS A 304 -19.14 -10.94 -7.50
N LEU A 305 -17.92 -11.21 -7.95
CA LEU A 305 -16.78 -11.52 -7.09
C LEU A 305 -16.38 -10.33 -6.21
N LEU A 306 -16.24 -9.13 -6.79
CA LEU A 306 -15.95 -7.90 -6.05
C LEU A 306 -17.04 -7.59 -5.00
N LYS A 307 -18.30 -7.85 -5.33
CA LYS A 307 -19.43 -7.75 -4.39
C LYS A 307 -19.32 -8.79 -3.27
N PHE A 308 -18.98 -10.04 -3.58
CA PHE A 308 -18.75 -11.09 -2.58
C PHE A 308 -17.57 -10.76 -1.66
N LEU A 309 -16.43 -10.37 -2.22
CA LEU A 309 -15.23 -9.94 -1.49
C LEU A 309 -15.52 -8.75 -0.58
N THR A 310 -16.23 -7.74 -1.09
CA THR A 310 -16.63 -6.57 -0.29
C THR A 310 -17.48 -6.99 0.91
N ASN A 311 -18.44 -7.91 0.71
CA ASN A 311 -19.27 -8.42 1.80
C ASN A 311 -18.48 -9.29 2.80
N LYS A 312 -17.55 -10.14 2.33
CA LYS A 312 -16.71 -11.00 3.17
C LYS A 312 -15.71 -10.16 3.99
N THR A 313 -15.02 -9.23 3.36
CA THR A 313 -14.09 -8.30 4.01
C THR A 313 -14.81 -7.40 5.01
N GLY A 314 -16.00 -6.90 4.68
CA GLY A 314 -16.86 -6.19 5.62
C GLY A 314 -17.13 -7.01 6.89
N LYS A 315 -17.40 -8.32 6.76
CA LYS A 315 -17.55 -9.24 7.90
C LYS A 315 -16.25 -9.45 8.69
N LYS A 316 -15.09 -9.59 8.02
CA LYS A 316 -13.76 -9.72 8.66
C LYS A 316 -13.51 -8.59 9.66
N TYR A 317 -13.85 -7.35 9.31
CA TYR A 317 -13.60 -6.20 10.19
C TYR A 317 -14.71 -5.94 11.22
N THR A 318 -15.78 -6.74 11.24
CA THR A 318 -16.80 -6.72 12.30
C THR A 318 -16.59 -7.75 13.40
N VAL A 319 -15.67 -8.71 13.24
CA VAL A 319 -15.42 -9.72 14.28
C VAL A 319 -14.42 -9.22 15.34
N PRO A 320 -14.51 -9.67 16.61
CA PRO A 320 -13.66 -9.17 17.70
C PRO A 320 -12.15 -9.32 17.49
N GLU A 321 -11.73 -10.38 16.81
CA GLU A 321 -10.32 -10.68 16.53
C GLU A 321 -9.65 -9.58 15.69
N SER A 322 -10.44 -8.81 14.93
CA SER A 322 -9.94 -7.72 14.09
C SER A 322 -9.39 -6.52 14.87
N VAL A 323 -9.60 -6.44 16.20
CA VAL A 323 -8.97 -5.42 17.06
C VAL A 323 -7.44 -5.41 16.91
N LYS A 324 -6.82 -6.57 16.61
CA LYS A 324 -5.38 -6.71 16.39
C LYS A 324 -4.86 -5.83 15.23
N GLU A 325 -5.72 -5.43 14.29
CA GLU A 325 -5.38 -4.61 13.13
C GLU A 325 -5.27 -3.11 13.45
N ILE A 326 -5.82 -2.65 14.58
CA ILE A 326 -5.89 -1.21 14.93
C ILE A 326 -4.49 -0.60 15.09
N GLN A 327 -3.62 -1.24 15.88
CA GLN A 327 -2.28 -0.71 16.16
C GLN A 327 -1.37 -0.69 14.92
N PRO A 328 -1.28 -1.77 14.12
CA PRO A 328 -0.59 -1.73 12.83
C PRO A 328 -1.10 -0.62 11.91
N PHE A 329 -2.42 -0.43 11.84
CA PHE A 329 -3.04 0.59 10.99
C PHE A 329 -2.67 2.01 11.41
N ILE A 330 -2.76 2.32 12.71
CA ILE A 330 -2.33 3.62 13.27
C ILE A 330 -0.86 3.88 12.94
N LYS A 331 0.01 2.88 13.14
CA LYS A 331 1.45 3.01 12.90
C LYS A 331 1.76 3.25 11.43
N PHE A 332 1.13 2.51 10.53
CA PHE A 332 1.36 2.60 9.09
C PHE A 332 0.93 3.96 8.52
N HIS A 333 -0.27 4.41 8.89
CA HIS A 333 -0.85 5.68 8.41
C HIS A 333 -0.47 6.91 9.23
N HIS A 334 0.26 6.73 10.34
CA HIS A 334 0.62 7.79 11.29
C HIS A 334 -0.61 8.57 11.80
N LEU A 335 -1.66 7.85 12.18
CA LEU A 335 -2.87 8.48 12.68
C LEU A 335 -2.62 9.17 14.01
N ASN A 336 -3.16 10.38 14.16
CA ASN A 336 -3.13 11.10 15.43
C ASN A 336 -4.20 10.54 16.37
N SER A 337 -3.80 9.63 17.27
CA SER A 337 -4.69 9.01 18.24
C SER A 337 -5.28 10.02 19.24
N GLU A 338 -4.62 11.16 19.46
CA GLU A 338 -5.10 12.20 20.38
C GLU A 338 -6.39 12.88 19.91
N GLU A 339 -6.72 12.79 18.62
CA GLU A 339 -7.96 13.34 18.08
C GLU A 339 -9.17 12.44 18.32
N ILE A 340 -8.94 11.17 18.65
CA ILE A 340 -9.99 10.16 18.82
C ILE A 340 -10.74 10.41 20.14
N LEU A 341 -12.06 10.34 20.10
CA LEU A 341 -12.91 10.60 21.27
C LEU A 341 -12.78 9.48 22.31
N ASP A 342 -12.92 8.23 21.85
CA ASP A 342 -12.97 7.06 22.71
C ASP A 342 -11.55 6.43 22.87
N PRO A 343 -11.24 5.83 24.04
CA PRO A 343 -10.00 5.09 24.23
C PRO A 343 -9.81 3.95 23.22
N LEU A 344 -8.57 3.71 22.77
CA LEU A 344 -8.30 2.70 21.73
C LEU A 344 -8.68 1.27 22.13
N ASP A 345 -8.62 0.95 23.42
CA ASP A 345 -8.99 -0.35 23.98
C ASP A 345 -10.52 -0.55 24.14
N SER A 346 -11.31 0.50 23.89
CA SER A 346 -12.78 0.42 23.95
C SER A 346 -13.43 -0.16 22.69
N PHE A 347 -12.72 -0.16 21.56
CA PHE A 347 -13.25 -0.66 20.28
C PHE A 347 -13.34 -2.18 20.27
N LYS A 348 -14.52 -2.72 19.94
CA LYS A 348 -14.76 -4.17 19.97
C LYS A 348 -14.30 -4.88 18.71
N ASN A 349 -14.07 -4.16 17.62
CA ASN A 349 -13.62 -4.66 16.33
C ASN A 349 -13.00 -3.50 15.54
N PHE A 350 -12.31 -3.83 14.44
CA PHE A 350 -11.65 -2.83 13.61
C PHE A 350 -12.63 -1.83 12.97
N ASN A 351 -13.83 -2.27 12.59
CA ASN A 351 -14.82 -1.38 11.99
C ASN A 351 -15.25 -0.27 12.97
N GLU A 352 -15.47 -0.59 14.24
CA GLU A 352 -15.76 0.41 15.28
C GLU A 352 -14.66 1.48 15.37
N PHE A 353 -13.40 1.08 15.25
CA PHE A 353 -12.27 2.00 15.15
C PHE A 353 -12.24 2.78 13.81
N PHE A 354 -12.60 2.14 12.70
CA PHE A 354 -12.56 2.77 11.38
C PHE A 354 -13.54 3.94 11.29
N TYR A 355 -14.77 3.76 11.81
CA TYR A 355 -15.75 4.84 11.97
C TYR A 355 -15.72 5.49 13.36
N ARG A 356 -14.58 5.45 14.06
CA ARG A 356 -14.39 6.12 15.37
C ARG A 356 -14.90 7.56 15.34
N LYS A 357 -15.38 8.07 16.48
CA LYS A 357 -15.67 9.50 16.64
C LYS A 357 -14.40 10.26 16.97
N LEU A 358 -14.33 11.53 16.56
CA LEU A 358 -13.28 12.45 16.96
C LEU A 358 -13.77 13.39 18.07
N LYS A 359 -12.84 13.93 18.84
CA LYS A 359 -13.12 15.00 19.81
C LYS A 359 -13.72 16.20 19.08
N PRO A 360 -14.75 16.88 19.64
CA PRO A 360 -15.39 18.02 18.97
C PRO A 360 -14.43 19.16 18.56
N THR A 361 -13.33 19.32 19.28
CA THR A 361 -12.31 20.34 18.99
C THR A 361 -11.38 19.97 17.83
N SER A 362 -11.37 18.72 17.38
CA SER A 362 -10.45 18.24 16.34
C SER A 362 -10.82 18.73 14.94
N ARG A 363 -12.09 19.12 14.71
CA ARG A 363 -12.61 19.56 13.40
C ARG A 363 -13.42 20.86 13.55
N PRO A 364 -12.75 22.01 13.78
CA PRO A 364 -13.46 23.28 13.91
C PRO A 364 -14.16 23.65 12.60
N ILE A 365 -15.41 24.09 12.71
CA ILE A 365 -16.24 24.50 11.56
C ILE A 365 -15.86 25.92 11.13
N ALA A 366 -15.57 26.12 9.85
CA ALA A 366 -15.27 27.43 9.28
C ALA A 366 -16.49 28.35 9.36
N GLU A 367 -16.28 29.55 9.92
CA GLU A 367 -17.30 30.58 10.12
C GLU A 367 -18.63 30.00 10.65
N PRO A 368 -18.67 29.42 11.86
CA PRO A 368 -19.78 28.58 12.32
C PRO A 368 -21.12 29.32 12.39
N ASN A 369 -21.10 30.65 12.52
CA ASN A 369 -22.29 31.50 12.56
C ASN A 369 -22.68 32.11 11.20
N ASN A 370 -21.94 31.79 10.12
CA ASN A 370 -22.22 32.28 8.78
C ASN A 370 -22.86 31.17 7.92
N PRO A 371 -24.19 31.17 7.73
CA PRO A 371 -24.89 30.13 6.97
C PRO A 371 -24.59 30.20 5.47
N LYS A 372 -23.93 31.26 4.97
CA LYS A 372 -23.53 31.41 3.57
C LYS A 372 -22.23 30.69 3.22
N ILE A 373 -21.58 30.01 4.16
CA ILE A 373 -20.34 29.26 3.93
C ILE A 373 -20.65 27.76 3.95
N ALA A 374 -20.32 27.09 2.84
CA ALA A 374 -20.33 25.63 2.76
C ALA A 374 -19.00 25.08 3.24
N VAL A 375 -19.03 23.93 3.91
CA VAL A 375 -17.84 23.26 4.46
C VAL A 375 -17.64 21.86 3.89
N SER A 376 -16.41 21.35 3.97
CA SER A 376 -16.08 19.99 3.55
C SER A 376 -16.89 18.98 4.38
N PRO A 377 -17.54 18.00 3.73
CA PRO A 377 -18.34 17.00 4.42
C PRO A 377 -17.48 15.88 5.05
N ALA A 378 -16.20 15.78 4.70
CA ALA A 378 -15.33 14.69 5.14
C ALA A 378 -13.88 15.15 5.28
N ASP A 379 -13.09 14.38 6.02
CA ASP A 379 -11.65 14.35 5.84
C ASP A 379 -11.38 13.60 4.54
N CYS A 380 -10.85 14.30 3.55
CA CYS A 380 -10.83 13.78 2.19
C CYS A 380 -9.80 14.46 1.30
N ARG A 381 -9.59 13.81 0.16
CA ARG A 381 -9.00 14.37 -1.05
C ARG A 381 -10.12 14.98 -1.88
N LEU A 382 -10.14 16.31 -1.95
CA LEU A 382 -11.22 17.10 -2.52
C LEU A 382 -10.87 17.58 -3.93
N ASN A 383 -11.84 17.46 -4.83
CA ASN A 383 -11.91 18.24 -6.07
C ASN A 383 -13.21 19.02 -6.14
N VAL A 384 -13.16 20.19 -6.74
CA VAL A 384 -14.32 21.05 -6.98
C VAL A 384 -14.32 21.50 -8.44
N PHE A 385 -15.50 21.47 -9.06
CA PHE A 385 -15.69 21.87 -10.44
C PHE A 385 -16.90 22.79 -10.54
N SER A 386 -16.70 24.00 -11.07
CA SER A 386 -17.76 24.97 -11.26
C SER A 386 -18.90 24.44 -12.14
N THR A 387 -18.60 23.50 -13.05
CA THR A 387 -19.60 22.77 -13.82
C THR A 387 -19.31 21.27 -13.83
N ILE A 388 -20.35 20.45 -13.85
CA ILE A 388 -20.25 18.99 -14.01
C ILE A 388 -19.59 18.61 -15.35
N HIS A 389 -19.84 19.39 -16.41
CA HIS A 389 -19.18 19.20 -17.71
C HIS A 389 -17.65 19.29 -17.59
N HIS A 390 -17.14 20.29 -16.87
CA HIS A 390 -15.70 20.45 -16.66
C HIS A 390 -15.10 19.28 -15.86
N ALA A 391 -15.87 18.73 -14.92
CA ALA A 391 -15.47 17.52 -14.20
C ALA A 391 -15.35 16.30 -15.14
N GLN A 392 -16.27 16.13 -16.09
CA GLN A 392 -16.22 15.06 -17.11
C GLN A 392 -15.02 15.22 -18.06
N GLU A 393 -14.67 16.46 -18.41
CA GLU A 393 -13.52 16.72 -19.29
C GLU A 393 -12.18 16.44 -18.61
N LEU A 394 -12.00 16.79 -17.34
CA LEU A 394 -10.70 16.73 -16.68
C LEU A 394 -10.51 15.50 -15.77
N TRP A 395 -11.56 15.05 -15.09
CA TRP A 395 -11.44 14.10 -13.99
C TRP A 395 -12.20 12.79 -14.24
N ILE A 396 -13.48 12.89 -14.62
CA ILE A 396 -14.37 11.74 -14.77
C ILE A 396 -14.28 11.23 -16.22
N LYS A 397 -13.31 10.34 -16.48
CA LYS A 397 -13.04 9.82 -17.84
C LYS A 397 -13.94 8.67 -18.28
N GLY A 398 -14.77 8.14 -17.38
CA GLY A 398 -15.76 7.10 -17.70
C GLY A 398 -16.80 7.61 -18.71
N LYS A 399 -16.85 7.01 -19.90
CA LYS A 399 -17.74 7.43 -21.01
C LYS A 399 -19.24 7.40 -20.69
N ASN A 400 -19.65 6.71 -19.61
CA ASN A 400 -21.05 6.51 -19.25
C ASN A 400 -21.54 7.41 -18.11
N PHE A 401 -20.64 8.20 -17.49
CA PHE A 401 -21.04 9.05 -16.36
C PHE A 401 -21.96 10.18 -16.84
N THR A 402 -23.17 10.21 -16.28
CA THR A 402 -24.13 11.30 -16.45
C THR A 402 -24.81 11.60 -15.12
N VAL A 403 -25.35 12.81 -14.94
CA VAL A 403 -26.14 13.13 -13.75
C VAL A 403 -27.39 12.25 -13.67
N GLU A 404 -27.97 11.89 -14.82
CA GLU A 404 -29.12 10.98 -14.89
C GLU A 404 -28.76 9.58 -14.37
N SER A 405 -27.65 8.99 -14.83
CA SER A 405 -27.19 7.69 -14.35
C SER A 405 -26.80 7.76 -12.88
N LEU A 406 -26.14 8.83 -12.42
CA LEU A 406 -25.80 9.03 -11.02
C LEU A 406 -27.04 9.08 -10.12
N LEU A 407 -28.09 9.80 -10.51
CA LEU A 407 -29.27 9.99 -9.64
C LEU A 407 -30.34 8.91 -9.83
N GLY A 408 -30.29 8.17 -10.94
CA GLY A 408 -31.37 7.25 -11.35
C GLY A 408 -32.72 7.95 -11.43
N ASP A 409 -32.71 9.24 -11.81
CA ASP A 409 -33.86 10.13 -11.87
C ASP A 409 -33.59 11.27 -12.86
N LYS A 410 -34.18 11.17 -14.05
CA LYS A 410 -34.01 12.12 -15.14
C LYS A 410 -34.56 13.51 -14.83
N GLN A 411 -35.69 13.58 -14.12
CA GLN A 411 -36.34 14.86 -13.81
C GLN A 411 -35.57 15.61 -12.72
N LEU A 412 -35.01 14.89 -11.75
CA LEU A 412 -34.11 15.50 -10.78
C LEU A 412 -32.80 15.94 -11.45
N ALA A 413 -32.21 15.08 -12.29
CA ALA A 413 -30.95 15.36 -12.97
C ALA A 413 -30.99 16.63 -13.83
N SER A 414 -32.08 16.87 -14.54
CA SER A 414 -32.22 18.08 -15.39
C SER A 414 -32.11 19.39 -14.60
N GLN A 415 -32.45 19.39 -13.30
CA GLN A 415 -32.33 20.56 -12.42
C GLN A 415 -30.89 20.92 -12.07
N TYR A 416 -29.95 19.99 -12.29
CA TYR A 416 -28.52 20.16 -12.02
C TYR A 416 -27.70 20.27 -13.31
N THR A 417 -28.36 20.49 -14.45
CA THR A 417 -27.67 20.84 -15.71
C THR A 417 -26.83 22.10 -15.50
N ASP A 418 -25.58 22.08 -15.94
CA ASP A 418 -24.56 23.10 -15.66
C ASP A 418 -24.33 23.40 -14.17
N GLY A 419 -24.79 22.50 -13.28
CA GLY A 419 -24.54 22.59 -11.85
C GLY A 419 -23.09 22.34 -11.50
N SER A 420 -22.72 22.67 -10.27
CA SER A 420 -21.36 22.49 -9.75
C SER A 420 -21.23 21.14 -9.04
N LEU A 421 -20.03 20.57 -9.06
CA LEU A 421 -19.72 19.26 -8.48
C LEU A 421 -18.57 19.36 -7.48
N VAL A 422 -18.76 18.73 -6.33
CA VAL A 422 -17.69 18.44 -5.38
C VAL A 422 -17.48 16.93 -5.35
N ILE A 423 -16.23 16.49 -5.40
CA ILE A 423 -15.81 15.10 -5.23
C ILE A 423 -14.93 15.04 -3.98
N ALA A 424 -15.42 14.41 -2.92
CA ALA A 424 -14.72 14.23 -1.66
C ALA A 424 -14.38 12.75 -1.49
N ARG A 425 -13.16 12.35 -1.87
CA ARG A 425 -12.69 10.96 -1.78
C ARG A 425 -12.01 10.71 -0.44
N LEU A 426 -12.48 9.70 0.29
CA LEU A 426 -11.91 9.31 1.57
C LEU A 426 -10.96 8.14 1.35
N ALA A 427 -9.68 8.34 1.65
CA ALA A 427 -8.67 7.29 1.68
C ALA A 427 -8.81 6.47 2.98
N PRO A 428 -8.29 5.23 3.05
CA PRO A 428 -8.40 4.41 4.26
C PRO A 428 -7.96 5.10 5.55
N GLN A 429 -6.90 5.93 5.48
CA GLN A 429 -6.35 6.66 6.63
C GLN A 429 -7.24 7.79 7.17
N ASP A 430 -8.25 8.22 6.41
CA ASP A 430 -9.07 9.37 6.78
C ASP A 430 -10.05 9.04 7.90
N TYR A 431 -10.73 10.08 8.39
CA TYR A 431 -11.90 9.93 9.26
C TYR A 431 -13.13 9.61 8.42
N HIS A 432 -13.72 8.42 8.63
CA HIS A 432 -14.76 7.85 7.77
C HIS A 432 -16.20 8.15 8.21
N ARG A 433 -16.40 9.08 9.14
CA ARG A 433 -17.72 9.71 9.32
C ARG A 433 -17.79 10.98 8.50
N PHE A 434 -18.96 11.24 7.95
CA PHE A 434 -19.22 12.38 7.09
C PHE A 434 -20.35 13.24 7.64
N HIS A 435 -20.25 14.51 7.30
CA HIS A 435 -20.94 15.61 7.95
C HIS A 435 -21.68 16.47 6.93
N ILE A 436 -22.62 17.24 7.43
CA ILE A 436 -23.46 18.14 6.67
C ILE A 436 -22.63 19.35 6.18
N PRO A 437 -22.65 19.67 4.87
CA PRO A 437 -21.85 20.77 4.32
C PRO A 437 -22.53 22.15 4.47
N VAL A 438 -23.86 22.21 4.62
CA VAL A 438 -24.66 23.45 4.64
C VAL A 438 -25.84 23.34 5.61
N ASP A 439 -26.26 24.46 6.19
CA ASP A 439 -27.48 24.52 7.00
C ASP A 439 -28.72 24.21 6.15
N GLY A 440 -29.71 23.54 6.73
CA GLY A 440 -30.97 23.24 6.01
C GLY A 440 -31.84 22.19 6.68
N VAL A 441 -32.65 21.53 5.86
CA VAL A 441 -33.52 20.42 6.26
C VAL A 441 -33.19 19.20 5.42
N ILE A 442 -33.04 18.04 6.08
CA ILE A 442 -32.84 16.76 5.39
C ILE A 442 -34.13 16.38 4.68
N GLY A 443 -34.07 16.23 3.36
CA GLY A 443 -35.14 15.66 2.55
C GLY A 443 -35.02 14.14 2.45
N SER A 444 -35.66 13.57 1.43
CA SER A 444 -35.64 12.12 1.23
C SER A 444 -34.25 11.59 0.84
N SER A 445 -33.93 10.39 1.35
CA SER A 445 -32.74 9.62 1.01
C SER A 445 -33.14 8.40 0.17
N LYS A 446 -32.63 8.32 -1.07
CA LYS A 446 -32.90 7.23 -2.02
C LYS A 446 -31.67 6.32 -2.14
N PRO A 447 -31.69 5.09 -1.62
CA PRO A 447 -30.65 4.11 -1.91
C PRO A 447 -30.76 3.63 -3.37
N ILE A 448 -29.61 3.46 -4.02
CA ILE A 448 -29.48 2.91 -5.36
C ILE A 448 -28.48 1.75 -5.26
N ASP A 449 -28.94 0.53 -5.56
CA ASP A 449 -28.05 -0.63 -5.59
C ASP A 449 -27.08 -0.55 -6.78
N GLY A 450 -25.95 -1.22 -6.66
CA GLY A 450 -24.92 -1.18 -7.67
C GLY A 450 -23.75 -2.08 -7.33
N GLU A 451 -22.63 -1.76 -7.97
CA GLU A 451 -21.35 -2.44 -7.87
C GLU A 451 -20.46 -1.83 -6.77
N TYR A 452 -19.23 -2.33 -6.67
CA TYR A 452 -18.24 -1.88 -5.69
C TYR A 452 -16.86 -1.75 -6.36
N PHE A 453 -16.77 -0.97 -7.42
CA PHE A 453 -15.49 -0.56 -8.00
C PHE A 453 -14.71 0.32 -7.04
N THR A 454 -13.39 0.37 -7.19
CA THR A 454 -12.54 1.23 -6.37
C THR A 454 -12.67 2.67 -6.80
N VAL A 455 -12.70 3.57 -5.82
CA VAL A 455 -12.66 5.03 -6.03
C VAL A 455 -11.23 5.55 -5.99
N ASN A 456 -10.21 4.69 -6.09
CA ASN A 456 -8.83 5.18 -6.18
C ASN A 456 -8.63 5.97 -7.50
N PRO A 457 -7.84 7.07 -7.52
CA PRO A 457 -7.55 7.82 -8.75
C PRO A 457 -6.98 6.98 -9.89
N ILE A 458 -6.30 5.87 -9.60
CA ILE A 458 -5.83 4.87 -10.59
C ILE A 458 -7.01 4.29 -11.40
N ALA A 459 -8.20 4.19 -10.81
CA ALA A 459 -9.41 3.67 -11.46
C ALA A 459 -10.34 4.78 -11.97
N ILE A 460 -10.50 5.90 -11.25
CA ILE A 460 -11.42 6.99 -11.65
C ILE A 460 -10.99 7.66 -12.95
N ARG A 461 -9.68 7.74 -13.19
CA ARG A 461 -9.11 8.39 -14.39
C ARG A 461 -9.13 7.49 -15.63
N GLU A 462 -9.68 6.30 -15.50
CA GLU A 462 -9.81 5.31 -16.56
C GLU A 462 -11.25 5.26 -17.09
N ASN A 463 -11.50 4.46 -18.12
CA ASN A 463 -12.81 4.37 -18.78
C ASN A 463 -13.81 3.49 -18.01
N ILE A 464 -13.93 3.66 -16.69
CA ILE A 464 -14.88 2.95 -15.82
C ILE A 464 -15.74 3.96 -15.05
N ASP A 465 -17.06 3.81 -15.11
CA ASP A 465 -18.00 4.71 -14.43
C ASP A 465 -18.21 4.30 -12.97
N VAL A 466 -17.22 4.60 -12.12
CA VAL A 466 -17.22 4.21 -10.71
C VAL A 466 -18.38 4.87 -9.94
N TYR A 467 -18.68 6.14 -10.20
CA TYR A 467 -19.65 6.89 -9.40
C TYR A 467 -21.09 6.49 -9.66
N SER A 468 -21.45 6.20 -10.91
CA SER A 468 -22.84 5.86 -11.28
C SER A 468 -23.12 4.35 -11.25
N GLU A 469 -22.09 3.50 -11.37
CA GLU A 469 -22.27 2.04 -11.25
C GLU A 469 -22.24 1.58 -9.80
N ASN A 470 -21.51 2.25 -8.91
CA ASN A 470 -21.41 1.81 -7.53
C ASN A 470 -22.70 2.01 -6.73
N LYS A 471 -22.90 1.15 -5.74
CA LYS A 471 -23.95 1.32 -4.72
C LYS A 471 -23.79 2.66 -4.02
N ARG A 472 -24.90 3.38 -3.88
CA ARG A 472 -24.90 4.75 -3.34
C ARG A 472 -26.23 5.14 -2.71
N VAL A 473 -26.22 6.23 -1.97
CA VAL A 473 -27.42 6.85 -1.40
C VAL A 473 -27.45 8.32 -1.77
N VAL A 474 -28.55 8.77 -2.37
CA VAL A 474 -28.78 10.18 -2.73
C VAL A 474 -29.67 10.80 -1.66
N THR A 475 -29.15 11.75 -0.90
CA THR A 475 -29.89 12.54 0.08
C THR A 475 -30.10 13.97 -0.41
N LYS A 476 -31.31 14.49 -0.30
CA LYS A 476 -31.61 15.91 -0.56
C LYS A 476 -31.39 16.75 0.69
N ILE A 477 -30.79 17.91 0.54
CA ILE A 477 -30.68 18.92 1.60
C ILE A 477 -31.32 20.21 1.07
N ASP A 478 -32.44 20.62 1.65
CA ASP A 478 -33.08 21.88 1.29
C ASP A 478 -32.46 22.99 2.14
N SER A 479 -31.51 23.74 1.56
CA SER A 479 -30.80 24.84 2.20
C SER A 479 -31.42 26.18 1.81
N LYS A 480 -31.59 27.06 2.79
CA LYS A 480 -32.04 28.44 2.55
C LYS A 480 -31.02 29.23 1.73
N GLU A 481 -29.73 29.07 2.04
CA GLU A 481 -28.66 29.87 1.44
C GLU A 481 -28.10 29.24 0.16
N PHE A 482 -28.25 27.92 -0.06
CA PHE A 482 -27.68 27.25 -1.24
C PHE A 482 -28.73 26.64 -2.19
N GLY A 483 -30.01 26.75 -1.84
CA GLY A 483 -31.09 26.02 -2.49
C GLY A 483 -31.00 24.52 -2.18
N GLN A 484 -31.60 23.69 -3.02
CA GLN A 484 -31.48 22.24 -2.87
C GLN A 484 -30.08 21.77 -3.27
N VAL A 485 -29.40 21.10 -2.33
CA VAL A 485 -28.10 20.44 -2.52
C VAL A 485 -28.32 18.94 -2.50
N LEU A 486 -27.71 18.20 -3.43
CA LEU A 486 -27.70 16.73 -3.35
C LEU A 486 -26.41 16.26 -2.70
N PHE A 487 -26.56 15.40 -1.70
CA PHE A 487 -25.48 14.70 -1.04
C PHE A 487 -25.52 13.23 -1.48
N VAL A 488 -24.52 12.78 -2.22
CA VAL A 488 -24.46 11.41 -2.73
C VAL A 488 -23.32 10.66 -2.05
N SER A 489 -23.66 9.75 -1.14
CA SER A 489 -22.69 8.85 -0.52
C SER A 489 -22.49 7.64 -1.43
N VAL A 490 -21.27 7.40 -1.90
CA VAL A 490 -20.90 6.32 -2.83
C VAL A 490 -19.98 5.33 -2.12
N GLY A 491 -20.40 4.07 -2.07
CA GLY A 491 -19.57 2.96 -1.59
C GLY A 491 -18.54 2.56 -2.64
N ALA A 492 -17.44 1.93 -2.23
CA ALA A 492 -16.43 1.39 -3.15
C ALA A 492 -16.02 -0.03 -2.72
N THR A 493 -15.04 -0.61 -3.41
CA THR A 493 -14.48 -1.92 -3.05
C THR A 493 -14.11 -1.97 -1.56
N MET A 494 -14.50 -3.05 -0.90
CA MET A 494 -14.39 -3.28 0.55
C MET A 494 -15.39 -2.50 1.42
N VAL A 495 -16.00 -1.40 0.95
CA VAL A 495 -17.07 -0.66 1.66
C VAL A 495 -18.47 -1.12 1.24
N GLY A 496 -19.04 -2.05 1.99
CA GLY A 496 -20.41 -2.53 1.76
C GLY A 496 -21.52 -1.65 2.38
N SER A 497 -21.19 -0.80 3.35
CA SER A 497 -22.18 -0.20 4.25
C SER A 497 -22.08 1.32 4.30
N ILE A 498 -23.17 1.96 3.87
CA ILE A 498 -23.42 3.40 3.99
C ILE A 498 -24.47 3.56 5.08
N ASN A 499 -24.08 4.09 6.24
CA ASN A 499 -24.97 4.23 7.39
C ASN A 499 -25.28 5.72 7.60
N LEU A 500 -26.54 6.10 7.41
CA LEU A 500 -27.01 7.47 7.68
C LEU A 500 -27.45 7.59 9.14
N THR A 501 -27.10 8.69 9.79
CA THR A 501 -27.49 9.00 11.18
C THR A 501 -28.56 10.10 11.25
N THR A 502 -28.73 10.90 10.20
CA THR A 502 -29.83 11.87 10.08
C THR A 502 -31.12 11.23 9.56
N LYS A 503 -32.25 11.89 9.79
CA LYS A 503 -33.57 11.47 9.33
C LYS A 503 -34.24 12.53 8.45
N GLU A 504 -35.13 12.11 7.56
CA GLU A 504 -35.97 13.02 6.77
C GLU A 504 -36.78 13.96 7.68
N GLY A 505 -36.84 15.24 7.31
CA GLY A 505 -37.45 16.33 8.07
C GLY A 505 -36.56 16.93 9.17
N GLN A 506 -35.38 16.36 9.45
CA GLN A 506 -34.48 16.87 10.48
C GLN A 506 -33.88 18.23 10.09
N GLN A 507 -33.98 19.20 11.00
CA GLN A 507 -33.23 20.46 10.93
C GLN A 507 -31.76 20.18 11.22
N ILE A 508 -30.88 20.68 10.36
CA ILE A 508 -29.44 20.41 10.41
C ILE A 508 -28.65 21.71 10.28
N LYS A 509 -27.48 21.72 10.90
CA LYS A 509 -26.46 22.75 10.71
C LYS A 509 -25.25 22.15 10.01
N LYS A 510 -24.51 23.00 9.30
CA LYS A 510 -23.21 22.62 8.74
C LYS A 510 -22.29 22.12 9.86
N GLY A 511 -21.64 20.98 9.64
CA GLY A 511 -20.82 20.28 10.63
C GLY A 511 -21.57 19.20 11.42
N ASP A 512 -22.89 19.13 11.38
CA ASP A 512 -23.62 18.01 12.00
C ASP A 512 -23.24 16.68 11.34
N GLU A 513 -23.20 15.59 12.10
CA GLU A 513 -22.94 14.26 11.53
C GLU A 513 -24.11 13.81 10.64
N HIS A 514 -23.80 13.38 9.43
CA HIS A 514 -24.79 12.84 8.48
C HIS A 514 -24.77 11.32 8.42
N GLY A 515 -23.60 10.71 8.58
CA GLY A 515 -23.43 9.27 8.53
C GLY A 515 -21.98 8.83 8.55
N TYR A 516 -21.74 7.57 8.23
CA TYR A 516 -20.40 6.99 8.17
C TYR A 516 -20.30 5.80 7.21
N PHE A 517 -19.08 5.55 6.75
CA PHE A 517 -18.70 4.35 6.03
C PHE A 517 -18.03 3.34 6.98
N ALA A 518 -18.38 2.06 6.84
CA ALA A 518 -17.56 0.98 7.40
C ALA A 518 -16.35 0.70 6.48
N PHE A 519 -15.37 -0.10 6.92
CA PHE A 519 -14.05 -0.27 6.30
C PHE A 519 -14.04 -0.36 4.77
N GLY A 520 -13.13 0.39 4.14
CA GLY A 520 -12.78 0.37 2.71
C GLY A 520 -12.70 1.78 2.07
N GLY A 521 -12.60 1.88 0.74
CA GLY A 521 -12.63 3.17 0.03
C GLY A 521 -14.05 3.76 -0.12
N SER A 522 -14.19 5.08 -0.05
CA SER A 522 -15.50 5.73 -0.19
C SER A 522 -15.40 7.11 -0.82
N THR A 523 -16.51 7.62 -1.34
CA THR A 523 -16.57 8.96 -1.94
C THR A 523 -17.91 9.62 -1.66
N ILE A 524 -17.87 10.93 -1.45
CA ILE A 524 -19.06 11.78 -1.35
C ILE A 524 -19.06 12.71 -2.54
N LEU A 525 -20.20 12.81 -3.23
CA LEU A 525 -20.43 13.82 -4.24
C LEU A 525 -21.44 14.85 -3.72
N LEU A 526 -21.12 16.13 -3.87
CA LEU A 526 -22.08 17.21 -3.64
C LEU A 526 -22.44 17.86 -4.96
N LEU A 527 -23.73 17.94 -5.27
CA LEU A 527 -24.23 18.64 -6.45
C LEU A 527 -24.96 19.90 -6.00
N PHE A 528 -24.52 21.02 -6.56
CA PHE A 528 -25.14 22.33 -6.39
C PHE A 528 -25.77 22.74 -7.72
N LYS A 529 -26.92 23.42 -7.67
CA LYS A 529 -27.53 23.99 -8.87
C LYS A 529 -26.62 25.07 -9.45
N LYS A 530 -26.80 25.35 -10.75
CA LYS A 530 -26.05 26.39 -11.45
C LYS A 530 -26.13 27.72 -10.68
N ASN A 531 -24.99 28.38 -10.53
CA ASN A 531 -24.86 29.69 -9.89
C ASN A 531 -25.34 29.77 -8.43
N THR A 532 -25.34 28.67 -7.65
CA THR A 532 -25.68 28.74 -6.21
C THR A 532 -24.47 28.74 -5.29
N ILE A 533 -23.30 28.35 -5.77
CA ILE A 533 -22.04 28.33 -5.00
C ILE A 533 -20.88 28.90 -5.81
N GLN A 534 -20.02 29.66 -5.13
CA GLN A 534 -18.69 30.03 -5.59
C GLN A 534 -17.67 29.31 -4.73
N PHE A 535 -16.91 28.38 -5.32
CA PHE A 535 -15.86 27.66 -4.61
C PHE A 535 -14.66 28.54 -4.28
N ASP A 536 -13.93 28.14 -3.25
CA ASP A 536 -12.67 28.78 -2.88
C ASP A 536 -11.65 28.63 -4.02
N ASN A 537 -10.92 29.72 -4.29
CA ASN A 537 -10.09 29.83 -5.49
C ASN A 537 -8.96 28.81 -5.54
N ASP A 538 -8.34 28.49 -4.41
CA ASP A 538 -7.26 27.51 -4.32
C ASP A 538 -7.73 26.09 -4.66
N LEU A 539 -8.94 25.71 -4.22
CA LEU A 539 -9.55 24.42 -4.58
C LEU A 539 -9.80 24.31 -6.09
N LEU A 540 -10.26 25.39 -6.72
CA LEU A 540 -10.45 25.46 -8.18
C LEU A 540 -9.11 25.35 -8.93
N VAL A 541 -8.09 26.07 -8.50
CA VAL A 541 -6.75 26.04 -9.11
C VAL A 541 -6.17 24.62 -9.09
N ASN A 542 -6.31 23.90 -7.97
CA ASN A 542 -5.82 22.53 -7.84
C ASN A 542 -6.62 21.54 -8.70
N SER A 543 -7.95 21.67 -8.69
CA SER A 543 -8.85 20.78 -9.45
C SER A 543 -8.67 20.91 -10.97
N ASN A 544 -8.22 22.08 -11.44
CA ASN A 544 -7.85 22.30 -12.85
C ASN A 544 -6.52 21.64 -13.26
N LYS A 545 -5.71 21.20 -12.30
CA LYS A 545 -4.37 20.60 -12.52
C LYS A 545 -4.32 19.09 -12.22
N PRO A 546 -5.43 18.37 -12.44
CA PRO A 546 -5.71 17.06 -11.83
C PRO A 546 -5.06 16.76 -10.47
N ILE A 547 -5.02 17.74 -9.56
CA ILE A 547 -4.47 17.57 -8.21
C ILE A 547 -5.61 17.62 -7.20
N GLU A 548 -5.66 16.61 -6.33
CA GLU A 548 -6.57 16.61 -5.18
C GLU A 548 -6.05 17.53 -4.08
N THR A 549 -6.97 18.14 -3.34
CA THR A 549 -6.64 18.94 -2.15
C THR A 549 -7.03 18.18 -0.88
N LEU A 550 -6.07 17.88 0.00
CA LEU A 550 -6.36 17.30 1.31
C LEU A 550 -6.99 18.38 2.20
N VAL A 551 -8.23 18.11 2.63
CA VAL A 551 -9.02 18.97 3.52
C VAL A 551 -9.66 18.12 4.61
N LYS A 552 -10.02 18.78 5.71
CA LYS A 552 -10.70 18.16 6.85
C LYS A 552 -12.15 18.58 6.92
N VAL A 553 -13.00 17.80 7.59
CA VAL A 553 -14.38 18.19 7.94
C VAL A 553 -14.39 19.62 8.50
N GLY A 554 -15.35 20.42 8.07
CA GLY A 554 -15.52 21.79 8.59
C GLY A 554 -14.68 22.85 7.88
N THR A 555 -13.69 22.48 7.07
CA THR A 555 -12.93 23.44 6.24
C THR A 555 -13.87 24.11 5.22
N SER A 556 -13.79 25.43 5.02
CA SER A 556 -14.54 26.12 3.96
C SER A 556 -14.30 25.45 2.61
N ILE A 557 -15.33 25.32 1.77
CA ILE A 557 -15.15 24.92 0.37
C ILE A 557 -15.66 25.96 -0.61
N GLY A 558 -16.49 26.89 -0.14
CA GLY A 558 -17.07 27.95 -0.96
C GLY A 558 -18.17 28.70 -0.24
N LYS A 559 -18.64 29.75 -0.89
CA LYS A 559 -19.70 30.62 -0.40
C LYS A 559 -20.93 30.61 -1.31
N SER A 560 -22.09 30.87 -0.72
CA SER A 560 -23.34 31.02 -1.44
C SER A 560 -23.30 32.22 -2.40
N LEU A 561 -23.99 32.06 -3.53
CA LEU A 561 -24.26 33.11 -4.52
C LEU A 561 -25.72 33.60 -4.49
N LEU A 562 -26.55 33.08 -3.58
CA LEU A 562 -27.97 33.44 -3.44
C LEU A 562 -28.22 34.63 -2.50
#